data_AF-A0A2E5H4Z8-F1
#
_entry.id   AF-A0A2E5H4Z8-F1
#
_cell.length_a   1.000
_cell.length_b   1.000
_cell.length_c   1.000
_cell.angle_alpha   90.00
_cell.angle_beta   90.00
_cell.angle_gamma   90.00
#
_symmetry.space_group_name_H-M   'P 1'
#
loop_
_entity.id
_entity.type
_entity.pdbx_description
1 polymer ?
#
loop_
_entity_poly.entity_id
_entity_poly.type
_entity_poly.pdbx_seq_one_letter_code
_entity_poly.pdbx_strand_id
1 'polypeptide(L)'
;MSDIKNIANSFFEACETGKGWQACKDYCIEDASFSSHAEPLLDVKTIEGYSDWMTGVCLMLPDSNYEIKSLTVEEESGHVSFFAVFSGTHTG
;
A
#
# COMPACT_ATOMS: atom_id res chain seq x y z
N MET A 1 15.49 10.15 11.89
CA MET A 1 14.48 9.88 10.85
C MET A 1 13.15 9.92 11.55
N SER A 2 12.22 10.70 11.06
CA SER A 2 10.88 10.92 11.62
C SER A 2 10.12 9.60 11.73
N ASP A 3 9.50 9.32 12.87
CA ASP A 3 8.80 8.06 13.12
C ASP A 3 7.72 7.78 12.05
N ILE A 4 7.04 8.82 11.58
CA ILE A 4 6.03 8.72 10.52
C ILE A 4 6.59 8.18 9.19
N LYS A 5 7.82 8.56 8.83
CA LYS A 5 8.47 8.07 7.61
C LYS A 5 8.68 6.56 7.72
N ASN A 6 9.18 6.07 8.85
CA ASN A 6 9.48 4.65 9.03
C ASN A 6 8.20 3.81 9.05
N ILE A 7 7.16 4.28 9.74
CA ILE A 7 5.84 3.62 9.76
C ILE A 7 5.26 3.55 8.34
N ALA A 8 5.25 4.68 7.62
CA ALA A 8 4.71 4.73 6.27
C ALA A 8 5.47 3.82 5.28
N ASN A 9 6.80 3.76 5.36
CA ASN A 9 7.59 2.84 4.51
C ASN A 9 7.30 1.37 4.85
N SER A 10 7.15 1.04 6.14
CA SER A 10 6.83 -0.33 6.57
C SER A 10 5.45 -0.76 6.09
N PHE A 11 4.46 0.14 6.20
CA PHE A 11 3.12 -0.06 5.64
C PHE A 11 3.16 -0.26 4.12
N PHE A 12 3.82 0.65 3.40
CA PHE A 12 3.93 0.58 1.94
C PHE A 12 4.54 -0.75 1.49
N GLU A 13 5.66 -1.13 2.08
CA GLU A 13 6.32 -2.42 1.82
C GLU A 13 5.39 -3.60 2.10
N ALA A 14 4.69 -3.62 3.23
CA ALA A 14 3.79 -4.72 3.58
C ALA A 14 2.59 -4.82 2.62
N CYS A 15 2.01 -3.69 2.25
CA CYS A 15 0.82 -3.63 1.40
C CYS A 15 1.17 -3.94 -0.06
N GLU A 16 2.18 -3.27 -0.61
CA GLU A 16 2.50 -3.36 -2.04
C GLU A 16 3.25 -4.66 -2.41
N THR A 17 3.74 -5.41 -1.42
CA THR A 17 4.25 -6.79 -1.63
C THR A 17 3.22 -7.87 -1.30
N GLY A 18 1.96 -7.48 -1.07
CA GLY A 18 0.85 -8.42 -0.92
C GLY A 18 0.85 -9.24 0.36
N LYS A 19 1.47 -8.76 1.45
CA LYS A 19 1.48 -9.46 2.76
C LYS A 19 0.11 -9.49 3.45
N GLY A 20 -0.87 -8.75 2.92
CA GLY A 20 -2.25 -8.73 3.38
C GLY A 20 -2.47 -7.91 4.65
N TRP A 21 -3.74 -7.79 5.07
CA TRP A 21 -4.11 -6.95 6.20
C TRP A 21 -3.41 -7.31 7.51
N GLN A 22 -3.21 -8.61 7.76
CA GLN A 22 -2.59 -9.07 9.01
C GLN A 22 -1.17 -8.53 9.24
N ALA A 23 -0.44 -8.21 8.17
CA ALA A 23 0.87 -7.55 8.24
C ALA A 23 0.75 -6.01 8.24
N CYS A 24 -0.29 -5.46 7.61
CA CYS A 24 -0.48 -4.01 7.48
C CYS A 24 -1.06 -3.37 8.74
N LYS A 25 -1.90 -4.10 9.49
CA LYS A 25 -2.66 -3.57 10.63
C LYS A 25 -1.82 -2.99 11.75
N ASP A 26 -0.58 -3.47 11.93
CA ASP A 26 0.33 -2.97 12.96
C ASP A 26 0.79 -1.53 12.69
N TYR A 27 0.59 -1.04 11.46
CA TYR A 27 0.92 0.32 11.02
C TYR A 27 -0.32 1.20 10.83
N CYS A 28 -1.51 0.67 11.07
CA CYS A 28 -2.77 1.34 10.78
C CYS A 28 -3.61 1.51 12.05
N ILE A 29 -4.47 2.53 12.03
CA ILE A 29 -5.58 2.61 12.99
C ILE A 29 -6.71 1.66 12.55
N GLU A 30 -7.53 1.24 13.50
CA GLU A 30 -8.76 0.49 13.23
C GLU A 30 -9.68 1.29 12.30
N ASP A 31 -10.35 0.61 11.37
CA ASP A 31 -11.25 1.21 10.37
C ASP A 31 -10.63 2.33 9.50
N ALA A 32 -9.31 2.32 9.31
CA ALA A 32 -8.63 3.29 8.46
C ALA A 32 -9.26 3.32 7.06
N SER A 33 -9.66 4.52 6.62
CA SER A 33 -10.34 4.70 5.33
C SER A 33 -9.38 4.58 4.15
N PHE A 34 -9.89 4.06 3.03
CA PHE A 34 -9.21 4.03 1.74
C PHE A 34 -10.06 4.73 0.67
N SER A 35 -9.39 5.41 -0.26
CA SER A 35 -10.02 5.97 -1.44
C SER A 35 -9.12 5.82 -2.66
N SER A 36 -9.73 5.53 -3.80
CA SER A 36 -9.03 5.37 -5.08
C SER A 36 -9.91 5.87 -6.22
N HIS A 37 -9.27 6.38 -7.27
CA HIS A 37 -9.93 6.74 -8.53
C HIS A 37 -9.94 5.58 -9.54
N ALA A 38 -9.24 4.48 -9.25
CA ALA A 38 -9.20 3.32 -10.13
C ALA A 38 -10.53 2.57 -10.06
N GLU A 39 -11.14 2.32 -11.22
CA GLU A 39 -12.44 1.64 -11.34
C GLU A 39 -12.53 0.32 -10.53
N PRO A 40 -11.51 -0.57 -10.55
CA PRO A 40 -11.56 -1.83 -9.78
C PRO A 40 -11.60 -1.66 -8.26
N LEU A 41 -11.26 -0.47 -7.76
CA LEU A 41 -11.12 -0.16 -6.34
C LEU A 41 -12.19 0.82 -5.83
N LEU A 42 -13.16 1.20 -6.68
CA LEU A 42 -14.18 2.19 -6.30
C LEU A 42 -15.00 1.76 -5.09
N ASP A 43 -15.31 0.47 -4.93
CA ASP A 43 -16.09 -0.05 -3.81
C ASP A 43 -15.24 -0.41 -2.59
N VAL A 44 -13.91 -0.38 -2.70
CA VAL A 44 -13.00 -0.59 -1.56
C VAL A 44 -12.90 0.71 -0.77
N LYS A 45 -13.30 0.67 0.51
CA LYS A 45 -13.40 1.86 1.38
C LYS A 45 -12.50 1.83 2.61
N THR A 46 -11.82 0.71 2.86
CA THR A 46 -10.95 0.54 4.02
C THR A 46 -9.56 0.09 3.59
N ILE A 47 -8.56 0.44 4.40
CA ILE A 47 -7.17 -0.01 4.18
C ILE A 47 -7.09 -1.54 4.27
N GLU A 48 -7.84 -2.17 5.18
CA GLU A 48 -7.98 -3.63 5.23
C GLU A 48 -8.40 -4.19 3.86
N GLY A 49 -9.48 -3.65 3.27
CA GLY A 49 -9.95 -4.10 1.97
C GLY A 49 -8.94 -3.88 0.84
N TYR A 50 -8.17 -2.79 0.88
CA TYR A 50 -7.11 -2.54 -0.10
C TYR A 50 -5.91 -3.48 0.07
N SER A 51 -5.47 -3.72 1.31
CA SER A 51 -4.36 -4.63 1.60
C SER A 51 -4.68 -6.07 1.17
N ASP A 52 -5.91 -6.52 1.40
CA ASP A 52 -6.35 -7.86 0.96
C ASP A 52 -6.50 -7.93 -0.57
N TRP A 53 -6.95 -6.84 -1.21
CA TRP A 53 -6.98 -6.74 -2.67
C TRP A 53 -5.56 -6.85 -3.26
N MET A 54 -4.57 -6.19 -2.66
CA MET A 54 -3.17 -6.29 -3.08
C MET A 54 -2.58 -7.70 -2.96
N THR A 55 -2.98 -8.48 -1.95
CA THR A 55 -2.63 -9.91 -1.89
C THR A 55 -3.13 -10.65 -3.13
N GLY A 56 -4.35 -10.38 -3.58
CA GLY A 56 -4.89 -10.94 -4.82
C GLY A 56 -4.05 -10.57 -6.05
N VAL A 57 -3.65 -9.30 -6.16
CA VAL A 57 -2.80 -8.81 -7.26
C VAL A 57 -1.41 -9.48 -7.27
N CYS A 58 -0.77 -9.62 -6.12
CA CYS A 58 0.54 -10.28 -6.03
C CYS A 58 0.47 -11.79 -6.32
N LEU A 59 -0.67 -12.45 -6.09
CA LEU A 59 -0.86 -13.86 -6.48
C LEU A 59 -0.91 -14.07 -7.99
N MET A 60 -1.53 -13.13 -8.72
CA MET A 60 -1.61 -13.13 -10.20
C MET A 60 -0.33 -12.57 -10.87
N LEU A 61 0.51 -11.87 -10.11
CA LEU A 61 1.80 -11.31 -10.53
C LEU A 61 2.92 -11.81 -9.58
N PRO A 62 3.31 -13.08 -9.63
CA PRO A 62 4.21 -13.69 -8.64
C PRO A 62 5.63 -13.10 -8.61
N ASP A 63 6.04 -12.44 -9.70
CA ASP A 63 7.30 -11.69 -9.81
C ASP A 63 7.11 -10.18 -9.58
N SER A 64 5.97 -9.78 -9.00
CA SER A 64 5.66 -8.38 -8.75
C SER A 64 6.72 -7.71 -7.89
N ASN A 65 7.10 -6.50 -8.29
CA ASN A 65 7.98 -5.62 -7.54
C ASN A 65 7.55 -4.17 -7.72
N TYR A 66 8.13 -3.29 -6.91
CA TYR A 66 7.96 -1.86 -7.06
C TYR A 66 9.31 -1.13 -7.01
N GLU A 67 9.34 0.06 -7.62
CA GLU A 67 10.42 1.03 -7.49
C GLU A 67 9.86 2.37 -7.03
N ILE A 68 10.25 2.83 -5.84
CA ILE A 68 9.89 4.16 -5.34
C ILE A 68 10.72 5.21 -6.10
N LYS A 69 10.03 6.06 -6.86
CA LYS A 69 10.60 7.18 -7.61
C LYS A 69 10.70 8.44 -6.78
N SER A 70 9.76 8.66 -5.86
CA SER A 70 9.77 9.79 -4.94
C SER A 70 9.04 9.47 -3.64
N LEU A 71 9.52 10.04 -2.54
CA LEU A 71 8.92 10.00 -1.22
C LEU A 71 8.94 11.40 -0.63
N THR A 72 7.77 11.93 -0.29
CA THR A 72 7.62 13.22 0.41
C THR A 72 6.99 12.97 1.77
N VAL A 73 7.59 13.57 2.81
CA VAL A 73 7.12 13.48 4.19
C VAL A 73 6.87 14.90 4.69
N GLU A 74 5.63 15.19 5.08
CA GLU A 74 5.22 16.46 5.68
C GLU A 74 4.80 16.19 7.12
N GLU A 75 5.72 16.43 8.06
CA GLU A 75 5.56 16.08 9.46
C GLU A 75 4.47 16.91 10.15
N GLU A 76 4.33 18.20 9.81
CA GLU A 76 3.39 19.09 10.47
C GLU A 76 1.93 18.68 10.22
N SER A 77 1.65 18.18 9.00
CA SER A 77 0.32 17.70 8.62
C SER A 77 0.12 16.19 8.81
N GLY A 78 1.19 15.46 9.18
CA GLY A 78 1.16 14.00 9.28
C GLY A 78 0.92 13.30 7.94
N HIS A 79 1.40 13.87 6.84
CA HIS A 79 1.15 13.38 5.49
C HIS A 79 2.39 12.77 4.85
N VAL A 80 2.22 11.62 4.19
CA VAL A 80 3.29 10.98 3.41
C VAL A 80 2.76 10.63 2.03
N SER A 81 3.51 11.00 0.99
CA SER A 81 3.21 10.67 -0.40
C SER A 81 4.31 9.79 -1.00
N PHE A 82 3.89 8.69 -1.61
CA PHE A 82 4.75 7.82 -2.42
C PHE A 82 4.40 7.99 -3.89
N PHE A 83 5.42 8.07 -4.73
CA PHE A 83 5.29 7.87 -6.18
C PHE A 83 6.17 6.68 -6.56
N ALA A 84 5.56 5.62 -7.05
CA ALA A 84 6.24 4.36 -7.34
C ALA A 84 5.76 3.77 -8.68
N VAL A 85 6.62 2.95 -9.28
CA VAL A 85 6.28 2.13 -10.43
C VAL A 85 6.16 0.69 -9.94
N PHE A 86 4.98 0.11 -10.06
CA PHE A 86 4.73 -1.30 -9.78
C PHE A 86 4.74 -2.10 -11.08
N SER A 87 5.41 -3.25 -11.10
CA SER A 87 5.56 -4.09 -12.29
C SER A 87 5.55 -5.57 -11.94
N GLY A 88 5.07 -6.41 -12.86
CA GLY A 88 5.02 -7.86 -12.72
C GLY A 88 4.44 -8.50 -13.99
N THR A 89 4.54 -9.83 -14.08
CA THR A 89 4.10 -10.65 -15.20
C THR A 89 2.83 -11.40 -14.82
N HIS A 90 1.71 -11.12 -15.52
CA HIS A 90 0.44 -11.82 -15.29
C HIS A 90 0.56 -13.30 -15.63
N THR A 91 0.05 -14.18 -14.78
CA THR A 91 0.15 -15.64 -14.96
C THR A 91 -0.71 -16.19 -16.11
N GLY A 92 -1.62 -15.40 -16.67
CA GLY A 92 -2.49 -15.80 -17.78
C GLY A 92 -3.90 -15.28 -17.63
#